data_AF-A0A2Z2MK63-F1
#
_entry.id   AF-A0A2Z2MK63-F1
#
_cell.length_a   1.000
_cell.length_b   1.000
_cell.length_c   1.000
_cell.angle_alpha   90.00
_cell.angle_beta   90.00
_cell.angle_gamma   90.00
#
_symmetry.space_group_name_H-M   'P 1'
#
loop_
_entity.id
_entity.type
_entity.pdbx_description
1 polymer ?
#
loop_
_entity_poly.entity_id
_entity_poly.type
_entity_poly.pdbx_seq_one_letter_code
_entity_poly.pdbx_strand_id
1 'polypeptide(L)'
;MRLLKAILLSMVILTLLVFPIEKNALSQPISEVVLVGQGIMVPSSGIAMLSSNADEGTQYTVRVFDPEEGRAILERNVTGSFRGRVKLAHSGPYYFSVQTMTPVTMAVRVISRYPSVTTLNIRYGVGGISALLLSVILLLEGRRR
;
A
#
# COMPACT_ATOMS: atom_id res chain seq x y z
N MET A 1 36.01 18.12 -7.82
CA MET A 1 35.19 17.82 -6.61
C MET A 1 33.86 18.56 -6.54
N ARG A 2 33.68 19.75 -7.16
CA ARG A 2 32.40 20.50 -7.10
C ARG A 2 31.21 19.75 -7.71
N LEU A 3 31.42 19.06 -8.85
CA LEU A 3 30.38 18.27 -9.53
C LEU A 3 29.85 17.12 -8.64
N LEU A 4 30.74 16.37 -7.99
CA LEU A 4 30.38 15.25 -7.12
C LEU A 4 29.51 15.71 -5.93
N LYS A 5 29.83 16.87 -5.33
CA LYS A 5 29.01 17.45 -4.27
C LYS A 5 27.64 17.88 -4.77
N ALA A 6 27.58 18.48 -5.96
CA ALA A 6 26.31 18.88 -6.56
C ALA A 6 25.41 17.67 -6.84
N ILE A 7 25.99 16.55 -7.31
CA ILE A 7 25.27 15.28 -7.53
C ILE A 7 24.76 14.69 -6.21
N LEU A 8 25.61 14.61 -5.18
CA LEU A 8 25.21 14.09 -3.87
C LEU A 8 24.13 14.98 -3.22
N LEU A 9 24.29 16.29 -3.30
CA LEU A 9 23.32 17.25 -2.79
C LEU A 9 21.99 17.14 -3.56
N SER A 10 22.02 16.99 -4.89
CA SER A 10 20.80 16.82 -5.67
C SER A 10 20.09 15.51 -5.33
N MET A 11 20.81 14.41 -5.09
CA MET A 11 20.20 13.16 -4.63
C MET A 11 19.50 13.34 -3.27
N VAL A 12 20.13 14.02 -2.31
CA VAL A 12 19.51 14.29 -0.99
C VAL A 12 18.24 15.12 -1.15
N ILE A 13 18.30 16.21 -1.92
CA ILE A 13 17.14 17.09 -2.16
C ILE A 13 16.02 16.34 -2.87
N LEU A 14 16.34 15.58 -3.92
CA LEU A 14 15.37 14.78 -4.66
C LEU A 14 14.69 13.75 -3.74
N THR A 15 15.47 13.08 -2.89
CA THR A 15 14.94 12.08 -1.95
C THR A 15 13.94 12.72 -0.98
N LEU A 16 14.21 13.94 -0.50
CA LEU A 16 13.30 14.69 0.38
C LEU A 16 12.04 15.19 -0.34
N LEU A 17 12.17 15.66 -1.58
CA LEU A 17 11.06 16.23 -2.34
C LEU A 17 10.03 15.19 -2.82
N VAL A 18 10.41 13.92 -2.96
CA VAL A 18 9.49 12.88 -3.43
C VAL A 18 8.51 12.42 -2.33
N PHE A 19 8.84 12.61 -1.04
CA PHE A 19 7.96 12.24 0.09
C PHE A 19 6.53 12.79 0.00
N PRO A 20 6.30 14.10 -0.20
CA PRO A 20 4.95 14.65 -0.25
C PRO A 20 4.16 14.18 -1.49
N ILE A 21 4.84 13.96 -2.62
CA ILE A 21 4.20 13.53 -3.87
C ILE A 21 3.67 12.10 -3.72
N GLU A 22 4.46 11.20 -3.15
CA GLU A 22 4.02 9.81 -2.93
C GLU A 22 2.98 9.68 -1.85
N LYS A 23 3.06 10.47 -0.77
CA LYS A 23 2.02 10.50 0.25
C LYS A 23 0.65 10.83 -0.38
N ASN A 24 0.62 11.76 -1.33
CA ASN A 24 -0.60 12.11 -2.05
C ASN A 24 -1.05 11.00 -3.02
N ALA A 25 -0.13 10.38 -3.76
CA ALA A 25 -0.45 9.27 -4.67
C ALA A 25 -0.99 8.02 -3.93
N LEU A 26 -0.41 7.68 -2.78
CA LEU A 26 -0.82 6.56 -1.93
C LEU A 26 -2.16 6.80 -1.22
N SER A 27 -2.59 8.06 -1.10
CA SER A 27 -3.86 8.45 -0.48
C SER A 27 -5.05 8.36 -1.44
N GLN A 28 -4.80 8.18 -2.74
CA GLN A 28 -5.90 8.06 -3.70
C GLN A 28 -6.58 6.70 -3.55
N PRO A 29 -7.91 6.65 -3.37
CA PRO A 29 -8.61 5.40 -3.25
C PRO A 29 -8.68 4.69 -4.61
N ILE A 30 -8.33 3.41 -4.66
CA ILE A 30 -8.75 2.53 -5.76
C ILE A 30 -10.09 1.94 -5.37
N SER A 31 -11.09 2.10 -6.22
CA SER A 31 -12.40 1.51 -6.06
C SER A 31 -12.60 0.49 -7.17
N GLU A 32 -12.79 -0.77 -6.82
CA GLU A 32 -13.10 -1.83 -7.78
C GLU A 32 -14.36 -2.57 -7.34
N VAL A 33 -15.21 -2.91 -8.30
CA VAL A 33 -16.44 -3.67 -8.07
C VAL A 33 -16.10 -5.14 -8.31
N VAL A 34 -16.14 -5.95 -7.26
CA VAL A 34 -15.89 -7.38 -7.34
C VAL A 34 -17.20 -8.09 -7.64
N LEU A 35 -17.29 -8.66 -8.84
CA LEU A 35 -18.29 -9.66 -9.17
C LEU A 35 -17.73 -11.03 -8.75
N VAL A 36 -18.61 -11.87 -8.20
CA VAL A 36 -18.33 -13.18 -7.58
C VAL A 36 -17.11 -13.91 -8.17
N GLY A 37 -16.15 -14.28 -7.31
CA GLY A 37 -15.00 -15.12 -7.68
C GLY A 37 -13.81 -14.38 -8.31
N GLN A 38 -13.81 -13.05 -8.34
CA GLN A 38 -12.71 -12.25 -8.87
C GLN A 38 -11.69 -11.88 -7.80
N GLY A 39 -10.40 -12.16 -8.07
CA GLY A 39 -9.29 -11.65 -7.27
C GLY A 39 -8.93 -10.22 -7.68
N ILE A 40 -8.65 -9.36 -6.71
CA ILE A 40 -8.12 -8.02 -6.97
C ILE A 40 -6.61 -8.05 -6.74
N MET A 41 -5.85 -7.43 -7.65
CA MET A 41 -4.44 -7.14 -7.41
C MET A 41 -4.32 -5.86 -6.59
N VAL A 42 -3.81 -5.97 -5.37
CA VAL A 42 -3.62 -4.81 -4.49
C VAL A 42 -2.18 -4.32 -4.66
N PRO A 43 -1.96 -3.03 -5.00
CA PRO A 43 -0.64 -2.53 -5.34
C PRO A 43 0.29 -2.36 -4.13
N SER A 44 -0.24 -2.33 -2.90
CA SER A 44 0.55 -2.20 -1.68
C SER A 44 -0.21 -2.69 -0.46
N SER A 45 0.53 -2.96 0.62
CA SER A 45 -0.07 -3.19 1.94
C SER A 45 -0.89 -1.98 2.37
N GLY A 46 -1.93 -2.20 3.17
CA GLY A 46 -2.91 -1.14 3.41
C GLY A 46 -4.13 -1.55 4.20
N ILE A 47 -5.12 -0.67 4.24
CA ILE A 47 -6.46 -0.98 4.73
C ILE A 47 -7.41 -0.89 3.53
N ALA A 48 -8.11 -1.97 3.26
CA ALA A 48 -9.22 -1.99 2.34
C ALA A 48 -10.55 -1.89 3.10
N MET A 49 -11.40 -0.99 2.66
CA MET A 49 -12.79 -0.90 3.07
C MET A 49 -13.63 -1.74 2.12
N LEU A 50 -14.41 -2.65 2.70
CA LEU A 50 -15.35 -3.49 1.99
C LEU A 50 -16.74 -2.92 2.22
N SER A 51 -17.50 -2.74 1.16
CA SER A 51 -18.91 -2.38 1.26
C SER A 51 -19.73 -3.22 0.31
N SER A 52 -20.78 -3.84 0.81
CA SER A 52 -21.77 -4.53 -0.02
C SER A 52 -23.16 -4.03 0.29
N ASN A 53 -23.97 -3.95 -0.75
CA ASN A 53 -25.38 -3.60 -0.66
C ASN A 53 -26.19 -4.84 -1.03
N ALA A 54 -27.11 -5.23 -0.15
CA ALA A 54 -27.99 -6.39 -0.31
C ALA A 54 -29.33 -6.09 0.36
N ASP A 55 -30.39 -6.71 -0.16
CA ASP A 55 -31.75 -6.56 0.36
C ASP A 55 -31.86 -7.06 1.82
N GLU A 56 -32.78 -6.50 2.59
CA GLU A 56 -33.02 -6.91 3.98
C GLU A 56 -33.34 -8.40 4.07
N GLY A 57 -32.67 -9.09 5.01
CA GLY A 57 -32.80 -10.54 5.19
C GLY A 57 -31.87 -11.39 4.31
N THR A 58 -31.18 -10.79 3.34
CA THR A 58 -30.20 -11.52 2.51
C THR A 58 -29.00 -11.94 3.34
N GLN A 59 -28.76 -13.25 3.43
CA GLN A 59 -27.59 -13.81 4.11
C GLN A 59 -26.48 -14.15 3.13
N TYR A 60 -25.27 -13.74 3.46
CA TYR A 60 -24.07 -14.05 2.67
C TYR A 60 -22.81 -14.05 3.54
N THR A 61 -21.77 -14.71 3.06
CA THR A 61 -20.47 -14.75 3.70
C THR A 61 -19.48 -13.94 2.89
N VAL A 62 -18.86 -12.94 3.52
CA VAL A 62 -17.75 -12.18 2.95
C VAL A 62 -16.45 -12.85 3.37
N ARG A 63 -15.61 -13.19 2.40
CA ARG A 63 -14.32 -13.83 2.59
C ARG A 63 -13.22 -13.07 1.86
N VAL A 64 -12.09 -12.89 2.53
CA VAL A 64 -10.86 -12.34 1.96
C VAL A 64 -9.74 -13.33 2.23
N PHE A 65 -9.16 -13.86 1.15
CA PHE A 65 -8.06 -14.82 1.21
C PHE A 65 -6.75 -14.16 0.82
N ASP A 66 -5.74 -14.39 1.68
CA ASP A 66 -4.37 -13.96 1.49
C ASP A 66 -3.55 -15.18 1.03
N PRO A 67 -3.01 -15.17 -0.21
CA PRO A 67 -2.23 -16.28 -0.73
C PRO A 67 -0.80 -16.36 -0.15
N GLU A 68 -0.23 -15.29 0.38
CA GLU A 68 1.08 -15.36 1.05
C GLU A 68 0.95 -15.97 2.45
N GLU A 69 -0.13 -15.66 3.18
CA GLU A 69 -0.41 -16.30 4.47
C GLU A 69 -1.10 -17.67 4.34
N GLY A 70 -1.61 -18.02 3.15
CA GLY A 70 -2.30 -19.28 2.88
C GLY A 70 -3.62 -19.45 3.65
N ARG A 71 -4.25 -18.35 4.08
CA ARG A 71 -5.46 -18.38 4.91
C ARG A 71 -6.41 -17.22 4.63
N ALA A 72 -7.66 -17.36 5.09
CA ALA A 72 -8.62 -16.27 5.09
C ALA A 72 -8.28 -15.27 6.20
N ILE A 73 -8.00 -14.02 5.82
CA ILE A 73 -7.75 -12.90 6.75
C ILE A 73 -9.04 -12.22 7.21
N LEU A 74 -10.14 -12.46 6.49
CA LEU A 74 -11.49 -12.08 6.89
C LEU A 74 -12.48 -13.15 6.46
N GLU A 75 -13.33 -13.57 7.38
CA GLU A 75 -14.51 -14.40 7.10
C GLU A 75 -15.64 -13.94 8.01
N ARG A 76 -16.72 -13.42 7.41
CA ARG A 76 -17.86 -12.89 8.15
C ARG A 76 -19.17 -13.25 7.47
N ASN A 77 -20.07 -13.83 8.25
CA ASN A 77 -21.48 -13.97 7.88
C ASN A 77 -22.16 -12.63 8.11
N VAL A 78 -22.85 -12.14 7.08
CA VAL A 78 -23.53 -10.85 7.08
C VAL A 78 -24.98 -11.05 6.64
N THR A 79 -25.87 -10.25 7.24
CA THR A 79 -27.27 -10.15 6.86
C THR A 79 -27.56 -8.71 6.44
N GLY A 80 -28.09 -8.51 5.24
CA GLY A 80 -28.34 -7.16 4.69
C GLY A 80 -27.05 -6.42 4.30
N SER A 81 -26.99 -5.11 4.46
CA SER A 81 -25.82 -4.31 4.05
C SER A 81 -24.59 -4.51 4.94
N PHE A 82 -23.40 -4.55 4.35
CA PHE A 82 -22.13 -4.70 5.07
C PHE A 82 -21.22 -3.50 4.85
N ARG A 83 -20.50 -3.12 5.91
CA ARG A 83 -19.32 -2.26 5.80
C ARG A 83 -18.22 -2.76 6.73
N GLY A 84 -17.13 -3.25 6.16
CA GLY A 84 -15.99 -3.81 6.88
C GLY A 84 -14.69 -3.12 6.53
N ARG A 85 -13.67 -3.33 7.37
CA ARG A 85 -12.28 -2.97 7.07
C ARG A 85 -11.43 -4.23 7.21
N VAL A 86 -10.53 -4.44 6.26
CA VAL A 86 -9.55 -5.52 6.30
C VAL A 86 -8.15 -4.94 6.12
N LYS A 87 -7.21 -5.44 6.92
CA LYS A 87 -5.80 -5.08 6.79
C LYS A 87 -5.16 -6.01 5.77
N LEU A 88 -4.51 -5.43 4.78
CA LEU A 88 -3.74 -6.14 3.76
C LEU A 88 -2.27 -6.00 4.13
N ALA A 89 -1.63 -7.12 4.45
CA ALA A 89 -0.30 -7.13 5.05
C ALA A 89 0.82 -6.82 4.05
N HIS A 90 0.63 -7.17 2.78
CA HIS A 90 1.64 -7.04 1.72
C HIS A 90 1.02 -6.51 0.42
N SER A 91 1.87 -6.22 -0.57
CA SER A 91 1.46 -6.01 -1.95
C SER A 91 1.23 -7.36 -2.62
N GLY A 92 0.21 -7.49 -3.47
CA GLY A 92 -0.01 -8.75 -4.19
C GLY A 92 -1.48 -9.05 -4.48
N PRO A 93 -1.76 -10.25 -5.02
CA PRO A 93 -3.12 -10.69 -5.25
C PRO A 93 -3.83 -10.98 -3.93
N TYR A 94 -5.03 -10.44 -3.78
CA TYR A 94 -5.96 -10.81 -2.71
C TYR A 94 -7.26 -11.30 -3.34
N TYR A 95 -7.78 -12.42 -2.84
CA TYR A 95 -9.00 -13.00 -3.39
C TYR A 95 -10.19 -12.60 -2.53
N PHE A 96 -11.08 -11.82 -3.12
CA PHE A 96 -12.29 -11.33 -2.50
C PHE A 96 -13.46 -12.18 -3.00
N SER A 97 -14.15 -12.84 -2.09
CA SER A 97 -15.28 -13.70 -2.45
C SER A 97 -16.49 -13.39 -1.59
N VAL A 98 -17.66 -13.36 -2.23
CA VAL A 98 -18.95 -13.30 -1.55
C VAL A 98 -19.66 -14.61 -1.84
N GLN A 99 -19.91 -15.40 -0.80
CA GLN A 99 -20.66 -16.64 -0.91
C GLN A 99 -22.12 -16.35 -0.58
N THR A 100 -22.99 -16.45 -1.57
CA THR A 100 -24.41 -16.09 -1.47
C THR A 100 -25.23 -16.89 -2.49
N MET A 101 -26.52 -17.09 -2.20
CA MET A 101 -27.48 -17.66 -3.15
C MET A 101 -28.13 -16.57 -4.04
N THR A 102 -28.01 -15.30 -3.67
CA THR A 102 -28.62 -14.15 -4.35
C THR A 102 -27.54 -13.18 -4.84
N PRO A 103 -27.70 -12.45 -5.95
CA PRO A 103 -26.67 -11.55 -6.44
C PRO A 103 -26.39 -10.41 -5.46
N VAL A 104 -25.19 -10.40 -4.86
CA VAL A 104 -24.70 -9.33 -3.98
C VAL A 104 -23.47 -8.68 -4.61
N THR A 105 -23.50 -7.36 -4.73
CA THR A 105 -22.37 -6.58 -5.25
C THR A 105 -21.49 -6.12 -4.10
N MET A 106 -20.19 -6.38 -4.18
CA MET A 106 -19.20 -5.89 -3.21
C MET A 106 -18.24 -4.91 -3.88
N ALA A 107 -18.13 -3.73 -3.31
CA ALA A 107 -17.12 -2.76 -3.66
C ALA A 107 -15.96 -2.84 -2.67
N VAL A 108 -14.74 -2.87 -3.21
CA VAL A 108 -13.50 -2.83 -2.45
C VAL A 108 -12.85 -1.49 -2.70
N ARG A 109 -12.59 -0.75 -1.62
CA ARG A 109 -11.92 0.54 -1.65
C ARG A 109 -10.67 0.52 -0.79
N VAL A 110 -9.48 0.62 -1.38
CA VAL A 110 -8.25 0.78 -0.59
C VAL A 110 -8.20 2.20 -0.03
N ILE A 111 -8.39 2.35 1.28
CA ILE A 111 -8.52 3.66 1.96
C ILE A 111 -7.20 4.18 2.52
N SER A 112 -6.23 3.28 2.76
CA SER A 112 -4.87 3.65 3.10
C SER A 112 -3.90 2.67 2.47
N ARG A 113 -2.78 3.17 1.97
CA ARG A 113 -1.67 2.36 1.47
C ARG A 113 -0.45 2.67 2.31
N TYR A 114 0.18 1.63 2.85
CA TYR A 114 1.49 1.73 3.45
C TYR A 114 2.52 1.54 2.34
N PRO A 115 3.58 2.34 2.29
CA PRO A 115 4.64 2.11 1.33
C PRO A 115 5.35 0.78 1.66
N SER A 116 5.67 -0.01 0.62
CA SER A 116 6.30 -1.32 0.84
C SER A 116 7.62 -1.16 1.61
N VAL A 117 7.89 -2.07 2.55
CA VAL A 117 9.12 -2.06 3.36
C VAL A 117 10.36 -2.07 2.46
N THR A 118 10.29 -2.80 1.34
CA THR A 118 11.35 -2.89 0.34
C THR A 118 11.64 -1.55 -0.33
N THR A 119 10.59 -0.81 -0.76
CA THR A 119 10.74 0.51 -1.38
C THR A 119 11.29 1.53 -0.37
N LEU A 120 10.83 1.48 0.89
CA LEU A 120 11.37 2.31 1.96
C LEU A 120 12.85 2.03 2.21
N ASN A 121 13.25 0.76 2.32
CA ASN A 121 14.62 0.35 2.61
C ASN A 121 15.59 0.79 1.50
N ILE A 122 15.24 0.60 0.24
CA ILE A 122 16.09 1.03 -0.89
C ILE A 122 16.27 2.55 -0.84
N ARG A 123 15.19 3.31 -0.59
CA ARG A 123 15.28 4.78 -0.54
C ARG A 123 16.05 5.31 0.65
N TYR A 124 15.77 4.81 1.85
CA TYR A 124 16.51 5.23 3.03
C TYR A 124 17.97 4.79 2.94
N GLY A 125 18.26 3.63 2.34
CA GLY A 125 19.61 3.19 2.04
C GLY A 125 20.32 4.14 1.08
N VAL A 126 19.75 4.41 -0.10
CA VAL A 126 20.37 5.28 -1.10
C VAL A 126 20.51 6.72 -0.59
N GLY A 127 19.47 7.28 0.01
CA GLY A 127 19.49 8.63 0.58
C GLY A 127 20.46 8.76 1.76
N GLY A 128 20.48 7.78 2.66
CA GLY A 128 21.39 7.74 3.82
C GLY A 128 22.85 7.58 3.42
N ILE A 129 23.15 6.68 2.48
CA ILE A 129 24.50 6.51 1.92
C ILE A 129 24.96 7.80 1.22
N SER A 130 24.08 8.44 0.46
CA SER A 130 24.38 9.70 -0.23
C SER A 130 24.67 10.84 0.77
N ALA A 131 23.90 10.93 1.85
CA ALA A 131 24.13 11.90 2.91
C ALA A 131 25.45 11.66 3.66
N LEU A 132 25.76 10.41 4.00
CA LEU A 132 27.02 10.04 4.65
C LEU A 132 28.23 10.37 3.76
N LEU A 133 28.16 10.04 2.47
CA LEU A 133 29.22 10.37 1.51
C LEU A 133 29.41 11.88 1.40
N LEU A 134 28.32 12.66 1.36
CA LEU A 134 28.39 14.12 1.34
C LEU A 134 29.05 14.67 2.62
N SER A 135 28.67 14.17 3.80
CA SER A 135 29.25 14.58 5.08
C SER A 135 30.75 14.27 5.15
N VAL A 136 31.18 13.08 4.70
CA VAL A 136 32.61 12.70 4.67
C VAL A 136 33.41 13.63 3.74
N ILE A 137 32.88 13.93 2.56
CA ILE A 137 33.55 14.83 1.59
C ILE A 137 33.70 16.25 2.17
N LEU A 138 32.67 16.77 2.85
CA LEU A 138 32.73 18.08 3.49
C LEU A 138 33.74 18.12 4.65
N LEU A 139 33.80 17.05 5.46
CA LEU A 139 34.71 16.95 6.61
C LEU A 139 36.17 16.85 6.17
N LEU A 140 36.47 16.09 5.10
CA LEU A 140 37.82 15.97 4.54
C LEU A 140 38.33 17.30 3.94
N GLU A 141 37.46 18.10 3.34
CA GLU A 141 37.84 19.44 2.88
C GLU A 141 38.00 20.43 4.03
N GLY A 142 37.16 20.35 5.06
CA GLY A 142 37.28 21.18 6.26
C GLY A 142 38.59 20.95 7.03
N ARG A 143 39.20 19.77 6.90
CA ARG A 143 40.52 19.44 7.47
C ARG A 143 41.71 19.82 6.58
N ARG A 144 41.49 20.12 5.29
CA ARG A 144 42.55 20.52 4.33
C ARG A 144 42.75 22.03 4.26
N ARG A 145 41.88 22.81 4.92
CA ARG A 145 42.08 24.24 5.20
C ARG A 145 42.59 24.39 6.63
#